data_AF-A0A9W8D6U8-F1
#
_entry.id   AF-A0A9W8D6U8-F1
#
_cell.length_a   1.000
_cell.length_b   1.000
_cell.length_c   1.000
_cell.angle_alpha   90.00
_cell.angle_beta   90.00
_cell.angle_gamma   90.00
#
_symmetry.space_group_name_H-M   'P 1'
#
loop_
_entity.id
_entity.type
_entity.pdbx_description
1 polymer ?
#
loop_
_entity_poly.entity_id
_entity_poly.type
_entity_poly.pdbx_seq_one_letter_code
_entity_poly.pdbx_strand_id
1 'polypeptide(L)'
;MGAAPSEGAVSAEPSATGISESVRSPDMLESASSAVQEPNADATRSDSTEIKPKEKTEDTDRATRRPNPHKYVLYQPTVSQVLVYLANAFREIGDQGCVLLYLSSDGSRIDSETSHGYIGGIATSRRGQGDSTHDRTTDLLINTVHPADLVPFTRKPLFLIVESSCSSTYSNMPNLFNQPMLALLSPTMYPIHMNSGIYTFFLHSPLVAFCALSQITTMDAIRWAHVDRLFGEFEDCVWEFVSQISDTRVRRFFGDDFLRQIVVRHVVCCVVLGMHREFTRKEHLPQASPELFAQIAEEAELIRKARAIIDECGVAEMYRLEESIGSPAPVTDTGLST
;
A
#
# COMPACT_ATOMS: atom_id res chain seq x y z
N MET A 1 -35.24 63.66 -13.14
CA MET A 1 -34.16 64.66 -13.14
C MET A 1 -32.93 63.89 -12.64
N GLY A 2 -31.89 63.59 -13.42
CA GLY A 2 -31.25 64.36 -14.51
C GLY A 2 -30.14 65.24 -13.89
N ALA A 3 -28.87 65.19 -14.29
CA ALA A 3 -28.18 64.43 -15.34
C ALA A 3 -26.67 64.23 -14.99
N ALA A 4 -25.93 63.46 -15.81
CA ALA A 4 -24.46 63.32 -15.73
C ALA A 4 -23.71 64.51 -16.39
N PRO A 5 -22.37 64.62 -16.23
CA PRO A 5 -21.40 64.12 -17.22
C PRO A 5 -20.15 63.45 -16.57
N SER A 6 -18.99 63.33 -17.22
CA SER A 6 -18.59 62.33 -18.25
C SER A 6 -17.05 62.40 -18.52
N GLU A 7 -16.51 61.47 -19.34
CA GLU A 7 -15.10 61.43 -19.85
C GLU A 7 -14.00 61.10 -18.82
N GLY A 8 -12.90 60.35 -19.09
CA GLY A 8 -12.39 59.59 -20.25
C GLY A 8 -11.00 58.98 -19.90
N ALA A 9 -10.30 58.15 -20.70
CA ALA A 9 -10.63 57.46 -21.95
C ALA A 9 -9.62 56.30 -22.26
N VAL A 10 -10.13 55.20 -22.84
CA VAL A 10 -9.57 54.24 -23.85
C VAL A 10 -8.04 54.16 -24.11
N SER A 11 -7.48 52.92 -24.10
CA SER A 11 -6.47 52.30 -25.03
C SER A 11 -5.64 51.23 -24.29
N ALA A 12 -5.05 50.18 -24.87
CA ALA A 12 -5.28 49.36 -26.08
C ALA A 12 -4.42 48.07 -25.94
N GLU A 13 -4.76 46.96 -26.60
CA GLU A 13 -3.86 45.77 -26.67
C GLU A 13 -2.61 46.04 -27.54
N PRO A 14 -1.54 45.25 -27.39
CA PRO A 14 -1.26 44.32 -28.48
C PRO A 14 -0.77 42.91 -28.05
N SER A 15 -1.01 41.94 -28.93
CA SER A 15 -0.50 40.57 -28.87
C SER A 15 0.94 40.44 -29.39
N ALA A 16 1.81 39.64 -28.75
CA ALA A 16 2.89 38.90 -29.43
C ALA A 16 3.48 37.75 -28.60
N THR A 17 3.63 36.62 -29.29
CA THR A 17 4.22 35.30 -28.97
C THR A 17 5.67 35.25 -28.42
N GLY A 18 5.96 34.22 -27.62
CA GLY A 18 7.31 33.69 -27.26
C GLY A 18 7.24 32.84 -25.98
N ILE A 19 7.01 31.51 -26.01
CA ILE A 19 7.93 30.38 -26.28
C ILE A 19 8.99 30.16 -25.18
N SER A 20 9.03 28.90 -24.69
CA SER A 20 9.93 28.26 -23.71
C SER A 20 9.72 28.64 -22.22
N GLU A 21 9.89 27.75 -21.24
CA GLU A 21 10.32 26.34 -21.31
C GLU A 21 9.73 25.50 -20.15
N SER A 22 9.23 24.31 -20.45
CA SER A 22 8.68 23.36 -19.46
C SER A 22 9.79 22.46 -18.94
N VAL A 23 10.34 22.74 -17.76
CA VAL A 23 11.30 21.85 -17.09
C VAL A 23 10.58 20.58 -16.61
N ARG A 24 10.65 19.52 -17.42
CA ARG A 24 10.29 18.16 -16.99
C ARG A 24 11.38 17.63 -16.05
N SER A 25 11.00 17.20 -14.86
CA SER A 25 11.83 16.28 -14.07
C SER A 25 11.87 14.91 -14.76
N PRO A 26 13.02 14.22 -14.81
CA PRO A 26 13.15 12.97 -15.57
C PRO A 26 12.54 11.76 -14.85
N ASP A 27 11.86 10.91 -15.63
CA ASP A 27 11.33 9.62 -15.18
C ASP A 27 12.46 8.65 -14.80
N MET A 28 12.46 8.17 -13.56
CA MET A 28 13.35 7.11 -13.06
C MET A 28 12.58 5.79 -12.89
N LEU A 29 12.10 5.23 -14.01
CA LEU A 29 11.31 3.99 -14.00
C LEU A 29 11.46 3.13 -15.27
N GLU A 30 12.69 3.05 -15.80
CA GLU A 30 13.01 2.22 -16.98
C GLU A 30 14.26 1.35 -16.73
N SER A 31 14.11 0.23 -16.01
CA SER A 31 15.16 -0.78 -15.81
C SER A 31 14.62 -2.12 -15.28
N ALA A 32 13.75 -2.81 -16.03
CA ALA A 32 13.46 -4.25 -15.85
C ALA A 32 12.62 -4.86 -17.00
N SER A 33 13.12 -4.85 -18.24
CA SER A 33 12.51 -5.60 -19.36
C SER A 33 13.57 -6.20 -20.27
N SER A 34 14.34 -7.15 -19.76
CA SER A 34 15.23 -7.97 -20.59
C SER A 34 14.46 -9.14 -21.19
N ALA A 35 14.40 -9.18 -22.52
CA ALA A 35 13.71 -10.23 -23.26
C ALA A 35 14.39 -11.60 -23.09
N VAL A 36 13.59 -12.66 -23.08
CA VAL A 36 14.04 -14.02 -23.41
C VAL A 36 13.42 -14.37 -24.76
N GLN A 37 14.28 -14.56 -25.75
CA GLN A 37 13.93 -14.87 -27.13
C GLN A 37 14.21 -16.36 -27.37
N GLU A 38 13.18 -17.14 -27.71
CA GLU A 38 13.36 -18.57 -28.00
C GLU A 38 14.03 -18.78 -29.36
N PRO A 39 15.07 -19.63 -29.46
CA PRO A 39 15.55 -20.15 -30.73
C PRO A 39 14.86 -21.49 -31.06
N ASN A 40 14.11 -21.51 -32.16
CA ASN A 40 13.57 -22.72 -32.76
C ASN A 40 14.62 -23.32 -33.72
N ALA A 41 14.89 -24.63 -33.62
CA ALA A 41 15.79 -25.34 -34.54
C ALA A 41 15.32 -26.78 -34.75
N ASP A 42 15.23 -27.19 -36.01
CA ASP A 42 14.72 -28.48 -36.48
C ASP A 42 15.85 -29.40 -37.00
N ALA A 43 15.52 -30.67 -37.23
CA ALA A 43 16.34 -31.80 -37.66
C ALA A 43 17.29 -32.39 -36.58
N THR A 44 17.49 -33.72 -36.47
CA THR A 44 17.27 -34.78 -37.47
C THR A 44 16.86 -36.12 -36.81
N ARG A 45 16.25 -37.01 -37.59
CA ARG A 45 15.65 -38.29 -37.16
C ARG A 45 16.64 -39.46 -37.30
N SER A 46 16.77 -40.30 -36.27
CA SER A 46 17.27 -41.69 -36.40
C SER A 46 16.62 -42.61 -35.36
N ASP A 47 16.57 -43.91 -35.70
CA ASP A 47 15.69 -44.91 -35.08
C ASP A 47 16.49 -45.92 -34.25
N SER A 48 15.99 -46.29 -33.07
CA SER A 48 16.40 -47.46 -32.28
C SER A 48 15.37 -47.73 -31.18
N THR A 49 14.74 -48.91 -31.21
CA THR A 49 13.79 -49.36 -30.19
C THR A 49 14.51 -50.05 -29.03
N GLU A 50 14.30 -49.59 -27.79
CA GLU A 50 14.56 -50.40 -26.59
C GLU A 50 13.55 -50.09 -25.48
N ILE A 51 12.73 -51.07 -25.10
CA ILE A 51 11.71 -50.92 -24.06
C ILE A 51 12.30 -51.36 -22.72
N LYS A 52 12.48 -50.41 -21.80
CA LYS A 52 12.72 -50.67 -20.37
C LYS A 52 11.52 -50.20 -19.54
N PRO A 53 11.13 -50.92 -18.49
CA PRO A 53 9.96 -50.56 -17.69
C PRO A 53 10.26 -49.28 -16.89
N LYS A 54 9.50 -48.20 -17.15
CA LYS A 54 9.54 -46.99 -16.32
C LYS A 54 8.86 -47.25 -14.97
N GLU A 55 9.57 -46.93 -13.90
CA GLU A 55 9.00 -46.82 -12.55
C GLU A 55 7.97 -45.69 -12.49
N LYS A 56 6.93 -45.86 -11.67
CA LYS A 56 5.87 -44.84 -11.47
C LYS A 56 6.33 -43.76 -10.49
N THR A 57 7.00 -42.73 -11.02
CA THR A 57 7.49 -41.60 -10.21
C THR A 57 7.33 -40.25 -10.92
N GLU A 58 6.15 -39.99 -11.52
CA GLU A 58 5.88 -38.75 -12.29
C GLU A 58 4.62 -37.95 -11.85
N ASP A 59 3.90 -38.37 -10.80
CA ASP A 59 2.61 -37.74 -10.41
C ASP A 59 2.70 -36.67 -9.30
N THR A 60 3.83 -36.55 -8.58
CA THR A 60 4.01 -35.54 -7.50
C THR A 60 4.50 -34.18 -8.00
N ASP A 61 5.29 -34.11 -9.07
CA ASP A 61 5.94 -32.87 -9.52
C ASP A 61 5.03 -31.96 -10.37
N ARG A 62 3.87 -32.45 -10.82
CA ARG A 62 2.85 -31.59 -11.45
C ARG A 62 2.01 -30.82 -10.43
N ALA A 63 1.96 -31.25 -9.18
CA ALA A 63 1.16 -30.62 -8.13
C ALA A 63 1.81 -29.36 -7.52
N THR A 64 3.09 -29.10 -7.78
CA THR A 64 3.90 -28.09 -7.08
C THR A 64 4.20 -26.83 -7.90
N ARG A 65 3.97 -26.83 -9.23
CA ARG A 65 4.09 -25.63 -10.06
C ARG A 65 2.88 -24.72 -9.89
N ARG A 66 2.91 -23.86 -8.85
CA ARG A 66 2.00 -22.70 -8.78
C ARG A 66 2.18 -21.87 -10.07
N PRO A 67 1.13 -21.64 -10.88
CA PRO A 67 1.26 -20.77 -12.05
C PRO A 67 1.55 -19.33 -11.60
N ASN A 68 2.29 -18.58 -12.42
CA ASN A 68 2.56 -17.17 -12.13
C ASN A 68 1.24 -16.40 -11.98
N PRO A 69 1.13 -15.47 -11.00
CA PRO A 69 -0.09 -14.69 -10.80
C PRO A 69 -0.37 -13.82 -12.04
N HIS A 70 -1.63 -13.82 -12.49
CA HIS A 70 -2.09 -12.96 -13.58
C HIS A 70 -2.04 -11.49 -13.11
N LYS A 71 -1.10 -10.71 -13.65
CA LYS A 71 -0.87 -9.32 -13.26
C LYS A 71 -1.55 -8.36 -14.24
N TYR A 72 -2.48 -7.56 -13.74
CA TYR A 72 -3.03 -6.41 -14.46
C TYR A 72 -2.47 -5.12 -13.83
N VAL A 73 -1.97 -4.20 -14.65
CA VAL A 73 -1.57 -2.86 -14.22
C VAL A 73 -2.45 -1.86 -14.95
N LEU A 74 -3.22 -1.09 -14.19
CA LEU A 74 -4.12 -0.08 -14.72
C LEU A 74 -3.60 1.30 -14.32
N TYR A 75 -3.01 2.02 -15.26
CA TYR A 75 -2.67 3.42 -15.05
C TYR A 75 -3.91 4.29 -15.30
N GLN A 76 -4.28 5.11 -14.32
CA GLN A 76 -5.40 6.06 -14.40
C GLN A 76 -6.71 5.44 -14.99
N PRO A 77 -7.22 4.30 -14.47
CA PRO A 77 -8.46 3.70 -14.95
C PRO A 77 -9.71 4.50 -14.56
N THR A 78 -10.80 4.30 -15.29
CA THR A 78 -12.17 4.61 -14.85
C THR A 78 -12.70 3.55 -13.88
N VAL A 79 -13.72 3.85 -13.06
CA VAL A 79 -14.43 2.85 -12.24
C VAL A 79 -14.79 1.60 -13.04
N SER A 80 -15.40 1.77 -14.22
CA SER A 80 -15.81 0.66 -15.10
C SER A 80 -14.64 -0.23 -15.54
N GLN A 81 -13.45 0.35 -15.78
CA GLN A 81 -12.25 -0.44 -16.08
C GLN A 81 -11.79 -1.23 -14.85
N VAL A 82 -11.77 -0.63 -13.65
CA VAL A 82 -11.43 -1.36 -12.41
C VAL A 82 -12.36 -2.56 -12.22
N LEU A 83 -13.67 -2.35 -12.32
CA LEU A 83 -14.67 -3.41 -12.13
C LEU A 83 -14.57 -4.53 -13.18
N VAL A 84 -14.36 -4.20 -14.46
CA VAL A 84 -14.21 -5.21 -15.53
C VAL A 84 -12.96 -6.05 -15.35
N TYR A 85 -11.81 -5.44 -15.03
CA TYR A 85 -10.56 -6.17 -14.83
C TYR A 85 -10.61 -7.01 -13.55
N LEU A 86 -11.19 -6.48 -12.46
CA LEU A 86 -11.41 -7.22 -11.22
C LEU A 86 -12.36 -8.42 -11.43
N ALA A 87 -13.41 -8.27 -12.23
CA ALA A 87 -14.31 -9.37 -12.60
C ALA A 87 -13.61 -10.45 -13.45
N ASN A 88 -12.74 -10.07 -14.40
CA ASN A 88 -11.94 -11.02 -15.17
C ASN A 88 -10.97 -11.80 -14.26
N ALA A 89 -10.21 -11.10 -13.42
CA ALA A 89 -9.32 -11.73 -12.44
C ALA A 89 -10.07 -12.69 -11.51
N PHE A 90 -11.21 -12.24 -10.97
CA PHE A 90 -12.06 -13.04 -10.09
C PHE A 90 -12.64 -14.29 -10.77
N ARG A 91 -12.97 -14.21 -12.07
CA ARG A 91 -13.41 -15.35 -12.88
C ARG A 91 -12.28 -16.37 -13.10
N GLU A 92 -11.06 -15.88 -13.33
CA GLU A 92 -9.90 -16.71 -13.69
C GLU A 92 -9.24 -17.42 -12.51
N ILE A 93 -9.35 -16.91 -11.27
CA ILE A 93 -8.80 -17.61 -10.10
C ILE A 93 -9.59 -18.89 -9.76
N GLY A 94 -8.88 -20.02 -9.64
CA GLY A 94 -9.45 -21.28 -9.16
C GLY A 94 -9.77 -21.28 -7.66
N ASP A 95 -10.37 -22.35 -7.16
CA ASP A 95 -10.93 -22.44 -5.80
C ASP A 95 -9.91 -22.23 -4.66
N GLN A 96 -8.62 -22.48 -4.93
CA GLN A 96 -7.54 -22.25 -3.97
C GLN A 96 -6.84 -20.90 -4.14
N GLY A 97 -7.16 -20.14 -5.18
CA GLY A 97 -6.57 -18.83 -5.45
C GLY A 97 -7.08 -17.72 -4.52
N CYS A 98 -6.43 -16.56 -4.63
CA CYS A 98 -6.88 -15.30 -4.04
C CYS A 98 -6.68 -14.17 -5.05
N VAL A 99 -7.39 -13.06 -4.85
CA VAL A 99 -7.12 -11.81 -5.56
C VAL A 99 -6.28 -10.90 -4.65
N LEU A 100 -5.13 -10.45 -5.14
CA LEU A 100 -4.45 -9.28 -4.58
C LEU A 100 -4.90 -8.04 -5.36
N LEU A 101 -5.51 -7.08 -4.68
CA LEU A 101 -5.90 -5.79 -5.24
C LEU A 101 -5.10 -4.67 -4.56
N TYR A 102 -4.28 -3.97 -5.33
CA TYR A 102 -3.57 -2.77 -4.88
C TYR A 102 -4.26 -1.54 -5.48
N LEU A 103 -4.77 -0.66 -4.62
CA LEU A 103 -5.33 0.64 -5.01
C LEU A 103 -4.39 1.73 -4.50
N SER A 104 -3.79 2.50 -5.42
CA SER A 104 -2.97 3.67 -5.10
C SER A 104 -3.52 4.89 -5.86
N SER A 105 -4.17 5.80 -5.14
CA SER A 105 -4.68 7.05 -5.68
C SER A 105 -5.18 8.00 -4.60
N ASP A 106 -5.41 9.25 -4.98
CA ASP A 106 -6.04 10.23 -4.12
C ASP A 106 -7.42 9.77 -3.65
N GLY A 107 -7.72 10.11 -2.41
CA GLY A 107 -8.96 9.75 -1.75
C GLY A 107 -10.07 10.76 -2.05
N SER A 108 -11.27 10.24 -2.31
CA SER A 108 -12.49 11.01 -2.46
C SER A 108 -13.29 10.92 -1.15
N ARG A 109 -13.56 12.06 -0.50
CA ARG A 109 -14.46 12.15 0.68
C ARG A 109 -15.66 13.02 0.37
N ILE A 110 -16.74 12.78 1.10
CA ILE A 110 -17.96 13.58 1.08
C ILE A 110 -18.22 14.03 2.51
N ASP A 111 -18.22 15.36 2.74
CA ASP A 111 -18.27 15.94 4.09
C ASP A 111 -19.61 15.75 4.80
N SER A 112 -20.66 15.42 4.05
CA SER A 112 -21.95 15.00 4.57
C SER A 112 -22.09 13.49 4.41
N GLU A 113 -22.40 12.77 5.49
CA GLU A 113 -22.82 11.37 5.36
C GLU A 113 -24.02 11.32 4.42
N THR A 114 -23.81 10.73 3.23
CA THR A 114 -24.93 10.45 2.33
C THR A 114 -25.88 9.51 3.06
N SER A 115 -27.19 9.65 2.82
CA SER A 115 -28.25 8.80 3.38
C SER A 115 -28.15 7.30 3.02
N HIS A 116 -27.06 6.91 2.36
CA HIS A 116 -26.75 5.59 1.83
C HIS A 116 -25.42 5.03 2.36
N GLY A 117 -24.75 5.72 3.28
CA GLY A 117 -23.54 5.22 3.98
C GLY A 117 -22.22 5.35 3.20
N TYR A 118 -22.20 6.07 2.07
CA TYR A 118 -20.97 6.34 1.34
C TYR A 118 -20.24 7.53 1.96
N ILE A 119 -19.14 7.24 2.66
CA ILE A 119 -18.27 8.22 3.35
C ILE A 119 -17.00 8.56 2.57
N GLY A 120 -16.66 7.78 1.55
CA GLY A 120 -15.52 8.02 0.66
C GLY A 120 -15.08 6.78 -0.13
N GLY A 121 -13.93 6.89 -0.80
CA GLY A 121 -13.30 5.82 -1.58
C GLY A 121 -12.08 6.30 -2.36
N ILE A 122 -11.67 5.54 -3.37
CA ILE A 122 -10.50 5.84 -4.23
C ILE A 122 -10.95 6.51 -5.52
N ALA A 123 -10.40 7.69 -5.83
CA ALA A 123 -10.71 8.43 -7.04
C ALA A 123 -10.24 7.68 -8.31
N THR A 124 -10.97 7.88 -9.41
CA THR A 124 -10.67 7.29 -10.72
C THR A 124 -10.77 8.32 -11.83
N SER A 125 -10.23 7.98 -13.00
CA SER A 125 -10.27 8.84 -14.17
C SER A 125 -11.66 9.00 -14.74
N ARG A 126 -11.91 10.17 -15.33
CA ARG A 126 -13.13 10.51 -16.06
C ARG A 126 -12.95 10.19 -17.54
N ARG A 127 -14.03 9.77 -18.22
CA ARG A 127 -14.08 9.69 -19.70
C ARG A 127 -15.07 10.72 -20.24
N GLY A 128 -14.55 11.70 -20.95
CA GLY A 128 -15.32 12.73 -21.63
C GLY A 128 -15.70 13.90 -20.72
N GLN A 129 -15.39 15.11 -21.18
CA GLN A 129 -15.92 16.35 -20.62
C GLN A 129 -17.23 16.66 -21.34
N GLY A 130 -18.31 16.00 -20.94
CA GLY A 130 -19.62 16.05 -21.61
C GLY A 130 -20.71 16.54 -20.66
N ASP A 131 -21.12 17.80 -20.86
CA ASP A 131 -22.11 18.60 -20.12
C ASP A 131 -21.98 18.67 -18.59
N SER A 132 -22.06 19.90 -18.08
CA SER A 132 -21.88 20.24 -16.68
C SER A 132 -22.99 19.67 -15.78
N THR A 133 -22.74 18.50 -15.20
CA THR A 133 -23.37 18.07 -13.95
C THR A 133 -23.06 19.11 -12.86
N HIS A 134 -24.07 19.88 -12.47
CA HIS A 134 -23.89 21.10 -11.69
C HIS A 134 -23.56 20.86 -10.19
N ASP A 135 -23.34 19.60 -9.79
CA ASP A 135 -23.04 19.15 -8.43
C ASP A 135 -21.74 18.34 -8.38
N ARG A 136 -20.73 18.90 -7.72
CA ARG A 136 -19.42 18.28 -7.46
C ARG A 136 -19.52 16.98 -6.66
N THR A 137 -20.57 16.80 -5.86
CA THR A 137 -20.78 15.63 -4.99
C THR A 137 -21.11 14.38 -5.80
N THR A 138 -22.09 14.50 -6.70
CA THR A 138 -22.46 13.47 -7.68
C THR A 138 -21.25 13.10 -8.55
N ASP A 139 -20.51 14.10 -9.00
CA ASP A 139 -19.29 13.98 -9.79
C ASP A 139 -18.17 13.18 -9.09
N LEU A 140 -18.06 13.31 -7.77
CA LEU A 140 -17.14 12.53 -6.95
C LEU A 140 -17.65 11.09 -6.79
N LEU A 141 -18.92 10.89 -6.44
CA LEU A 141 -19.54 9.57 -6.28
C LEU A 141 -19.35 8.68 -7.52
N ILE A 142 -19.71 9.16 -8.71
CA ILE A 142 -19.67 8.33 -9.94
C ILE A 142 -18.25 8.00 -10.43
N ASN A 143 -17.24 8.76 -10.00
CA ASN A 143 -15.84 8.59 -10.38
C ASN A 143 -14.99 8.06 -9.22
N THR A 144 -15.60 7.45 -8.21
CA THR A 144 -14.92 6.85 -7.06
C THR A 144 -15.20 5.35 -7.04
N VAL A 145 -14.16 4.52 -6.82
CA VAL A 145 -14.37 3.14 -6.38
C VAL A 145 -14.66 3.19 -4.89
N HIS A 146 -15.83 2.75 -4.46
CA HIS A 146 -16.21 2.70 -3.06
C HIS A 146 -15.97 1.31 -2.45
N PRO A 147 -15.86 1.19 -1.11
CA PRO A 147 -15.80 -0.11 -0.44
C PRO A 147 -16.96 -1.05 -0.80
N ALA A 148 -18.15 -0.50 -1.05
CA ALA A 148 -19.34 -1.24 -1.47
C ALA A 148 -19.17 -1.91 -2.86
N ASP A 149 -18.44 -1.28 -3.79
CA ASP A 149 -18.23 -1.82 -5.14
C ASP A 149 -17.31 -3.03 -5.14
N LEU A 150 -16.50 -3.20 -4.09
CA LEU A 150 -15.63 -4.35 -3.90
C LEU A 150 -16.35 -5.54 -3.25
N VAL A 151 -17.49 -5.32 -2.57
CA VAL A 151 -18.26 -6.37 -1.88
C VAL A 151 -18.59 -7.56 -2.80
N PRO A 152 -19.01 -7.40 -4.07
CA PRO A 152 -19.28 -8.54 -4.94
C PRO A 152 -18.10 -9.51 -5.11
N PHE A 153 -16.87 -9.01 -5.01
CA PHE A 153 -15.61 -9.74 -5.19
C PHE A 153 -15.06 -10.33 -3.90
N THR A 154 -15.66 -10.04 -2.74
CA THR A 154 -15.39 -10.75 -1.47
C THR A 154 -15.99 -12.17 -1.41
N ARG A 155 -16.49 -12.69 -2.55
CA ARG A 155 -16.96 -14.08 -2.73
C ARG A 155 -15.83 -15.10 -2.93
N LYS A 156 -14.58 -14.65 -3.01
CA LYS A 156 -13.34 -15.47 -2.96
C LYS A 156 -12.33 -14.74 -2.07
N PRO A 157 -11.24 -15.40 -1.63
CA PRO A 157 -10.19 -14.76 -0.84
C PRO A 157 -9.66 -13.45 -1.46
N LEU A 158 -9.78 -12.34 -0.73
CA LEU A 158 -9.36 -11.00 -1.16
C LEU A 158 -8.29 -10.42 -0.22
N PHE A 159 -7.10 -10.20 -0.75
CA PHE A 159 -6.06 -9.39 -0.11
C PHE A 159 -6.11 -8.00 -0.73
N LEU A 160 -6.36 -6.97 0.07
CA LEU A 160 -6.54 -5.59 -0.36
C LEU A 160 -5.40 -4.73 0.20
N ILE A 161 -4.83 -3.86 -0.62
CA ILE A 161 -3.89 -2.82 -0.20
C ILE A 161 -4.45 -1.48 -0.67
N VAL A 162 -4.59 -0.51 0.24
CA VAL A 162 -5.15 0.81 -0.07
C VAL A 162 -4.18 1.92 0.35
N GLU A 163 -3.56 2.53 -0.64
CA GLU A 163 -2.65 3.67 -0.51
C GLU A 163 -3.35 4.97 -0.92
N SER A 164 -3.83 5.72 0.08
CA SER A 164 -4.72 6.86 -0.12
C SER A 164 -5.02 7.60 1.18
N SER A 165 -5.30 8.90 1.08
CA SER A 165 -5.91 9.69 2.15
C SER A 165 -7.28 9.17 2.62
N CYS A 166 -7.91 8.26 1.86
CA CYS A 166 -9.17 7.59 2.21
C CYS A 166 -9.05 6.09 2.49
N SER A 167 -7.84 5.59 2.74
CA SER A 167 -7.60 4.16 3.04
C SER A 167 -8.50 3.62 4.15
N SER A 168 -8.69 4.37 5.24
CA SER A 168 -9.51 3.97 6.39
C SER A 168 -10.98 3.70 6.05
N THR A 169 -11.51 4.20 4.92
CA THR A 169 -12.90 3.91 4.50
C THR A 169 -13.11 2.41 4.18
N TYR A 170 -12.04 1.68 3.87
CA TYR A 170 -12.08 0.24 3.58
C TYR A 170 -11.95 -0.64 4.84
N SER A 171 -11.71 -0.05 6.02
CA SER A 171 -11.56 -0.80 7.27
C SER A 171 -12.81 -1.59 7.67
N ASN A 172 -14.00 -1.08 7.34
CA ASN A 172 -15.28 -1.67 7.73
C ASN A 172 -16.03 -2.35 6.57
N MET A 173 -15.29 -2.91 5.60
CA MET A 173 -15.91 -3.68 4.51
C MET A 173 -16.69 -4.90 5.05
N PRO A 174 -17.95 -5.12 4.63
CA PRO A 174 -18.76 -6.20 5.16
C PRO A 174 -18.35 -7.56 4.56
N ASN A 175 -17.93 -8.50 5.40
CA ASN A 175 -17.61 -9.87 4.98
C ASN A 175 -18.88 -10.75 4.86
N LEU A 176 -19.71 -10.45 3.86
CA LEU A 176 -21.02 -11.07 3.67
C LEU A 176 -20.96 -12.55 3.25
N PHE A 177 -19.85 -12.99 2.64
CA PHE A 177 -19.73 -14.33 2.06
C PHE A 177 -18.84 -15.29 2.89
N ASN A 178 -18.45 -14.86 4.10
CA ASN A 178 -17.63 -15.61 5.04
C ASN A 178 -16.31 -16.11 4.41
N GLN A 179 -15.71 -15.29 3.55
CA GLN A 179 -14.45 -15.59 2.88
C GLN A 179 -13.26 -14.93 3.60
N PRO A 180 -12.05 -15.46 3.42
CA PRO A 180 -10.81 -14.78 3.75
C PRO A 180 -10.75 -13.36 3.17
N MET A 181 -10.56 -12.37 4.04
CA MET A 181 -10.33 -10.99 3.63
C MET A 181 -9.30 -10.37 4.58
N LEU A 182 -8.31 -9.67 4.01
CA LEU A 182 -7.37 -8.85 4.75
C LEU A 182 -7.17 -7.56 3.96
N ALA A 183 -7.38 -6.41 4.60
CA ALA A 183 -7.08 -5.10 4.03
C ALA A 183 -5.91 -4.46 4.78
N LEU A 184 -4.88 -4.03 4.06
CA LEU A 184 -3.75 -3.25 4.58
C LEU A 184 -3.89 -1.81 4.10
N LEU A 185 -3.99 -0.88 5.04
CA LEU A 185 -4.39 0.50 4.82
C LEU A 185 -3.21 1.41 5.15
N SER A 186 -2.79 2.23 4.19
CA SER A 186 -1.79 3.29 4.38
C SER A 186 -2.24 4.33 5.42
N PRO A 187 -1.30 5.15 5.94
CA PRO A 187 -1.62 6.41 6.61
C PRO A 187 -2.58 7.27 5.79
N THR A 188 -3.65 7.77 6.42
CA THR A 188 -4.60 8.69 5.79
C THR A 188 -4.10 10.14 5.72
N MET A 189 -3.06 10.47 6.47
CA MET A 189 -2.42 11.78 6.51
C MET A 189 -0.93 11.58 6.78
N TYR A 190 -0.07 12.25 6.01
CA TYR A 190 1.36 12.27 6.25
C TYR A 190 1.79 13.63 6.86
N PRO A 191 2.87 13.68 7.66
CA PRO A 191 3.47 14.94 8.07
C PRO A 191 3.82 15.84 6.87
N ILE A 192 3.82 17.16 7.07
CA ILE A 192 3.88 18.19 6.00
C ILE A 192 5.10 18.03 5.07
N HIS A 193 6.20 17.46 5.57
CA HIS A 193 7.45 17.30 4.82
C HIS A 193 7.69 15.86 4.33
N MET A 194 6.71 14.97 4.47
CA MET A 194 6.86 13.54 4.18
C MET A 194 6.17 13.14 2.87
N ASN A 195 6.80 12.23 2.11
CA ASN A 195 6.26 11.75 0.84
C ASN A 195 5.15 10.71 1.06
N SER A 196 4.02 10.86 0.37
CA SER A 196 2.86 9.96 0.49
C SER A 196 3.09 8.54 -0.04
N GLY A 197 4.13 8.32 -0.86
CA GLY A 197 4.51 7.00 -1.39
C GLY A 197 5.40 6.16 -0.46
N ILE A 198 5.71 6.65 0.75
CA ILE A 198 6.60 5.94 1.68
C ILE A 198 6.04 4.58 2.13
N TYR A 199 4.72 4.42 2.10
CA TYR A 199 4.06 3.16 2.42
C TYR A 199 4.31 2.09 1.35
N THR A 200 4.17 2.40 0.05
CA THR A 200 4.67 1.54 -1.05
C THR A 200 6.12 1.12 -0.80
N PHE A 201 6.99 2.07 -0.43
CA PHE A 201 8.41 1.77 -0.21
C PHE A 201 8.60 0.77 0.92
N PHE A 202 7.92 0.89 2.07
CA PHE A 202 8.03 -0.10 3.14
C PHE A 202 7.61 -1.50 2.68
N LEU A 203 6.49 -1.62 1.94
CA LEU A 203 6.03 -2.91 1.43
C LEU A 203 7.01 -3.55 0.42
N HIS A 204 7.80 -2.75 -0.30
CA HIS A 204 8.76 -3.23 -1.30
C HIS A 204 10.20 -3.43 -0.75
N SER A 205 10.69 -2.52 0.09
CA SER A 205 12.01 -2.55 0.72
C SER A 205 12.02 -1.62 1.96
N PRO A 206 11.91 -2.17 3.18
CA PRO A 206 11.94 -1.37 4.41
C PRO A 206 13.21 -0.54 4.58
N LEU A 207 14.36 -1.01 4.12
CA LEU A 207 15.61 -0.24 4.16
C LEU A 207 15.53 1.02 3.30
N VAL A 208 15.07 0.92 2.04
CA VAL A 208 14.89 2.09 1.17
C VAL A 208 13.88 3.07 1.77
N ALA A 209 12.79 2.55 2.33
CA ALA A 209 11.77 3.36 3.00
C ALA A 209 12.31 4.08 4.24
N PHE A 210 13.11 3.39 5.06
CA PHE A 210 13.76 3.94 6.24
C PHE A 210 14.81 5.00 5.89
N CYS A 211 15.60 4.79 4.83
CA CYS A 211 16.53 5.79 4.33
C CYS A 211 15.79 7.03 3.83
N ALA A 212 14.66 6.87 3.11
CA ALA A 212 13.82 7.98 2.68
C ALA A 212 13.18 8.73 3.87
N LEU A 213 12.65 8.00 4.86
CA LEU A 213 12.07 8.54 6.10
C LEU A 213 13.10 9.36 6.89
N SER A 214 14.28 8.77 7.08
CA SER A 214 15.37 9.32 7.90
C SER A 214 16.32 10.23 7.11
N GLN A 215 15.93 10.65 5.91
CA GLN A 215 16.68 11.57 5.03
C GLN A 215 18.14 11.12 4.72
N ILE A 216 18.40 9.81 4.78
CA ILE A 216 19.70 9.21 4.46
C ILE A 216 19.85 9.14 2.94
N THR A 217 20.59 10.09 2.39
CA THR A 217 20.83 10.23 0.94
C THR A 217 22.03 9.43 0.43
N THR A 218 22.94 9.02 1.32
CA THR A 218 24.14 8.25 0.96
C THR A 218 24.45 7.21 2.03
N MET A 219 24.91 6.04 1.59
CA MET A 219 25.36 4.95 2.45
C MET A 219 26.43 4.14 1.71
N ASP A 220 27.48 3.74 2.40
CA ASP A 220 28.51 2.87 1.83
C ASP A 220 27.99 1.42 1.72
N ALA A 221 28.57 0.63 0.79
CA ALA A 221 28.09 -0.72 0.51
C ALA A 221 28.24 -1.70 1.70
N ILE A 222 29.19 -1.46 2.62
CA ILE A 222 29.42 -2.31 3.78
C ILE A 222 28.32 -2.05 4.81
N ARG A 223 28.04 -0.78 5.12
CA ARG A 223 26.93 -0.39 5.99
C ARG A 223 25.57 -0.76 5.42
N TRP A 224 25.37 -0.59 4.10
CA TRP A 224 24.15 -1.05 3.43
C TRP A 224 23.91 -2.55 3.68
N ALA A 225 24.89 -3.40 3.39
CA ALA A 225 24.78 -4.85 3.61
C ALA A 225 24.68 -5.23 5.11
N HIS A 226 25.12 -4.35 6.02
CA HIS A 226 24.92 -4.51 7.46
C HIS A 226 23.48 -4.21 7.87
N VAL A 227 22.95 -3.06 7.48
CA VAL A 227 21.58 -2.61 7.78
C VAL A 227 20.52 -3.48 7.08
N ASP A 228 20.78 -3.95 5.86
CA ASP A 228 19.89 -4.86 5.12
C ASP A 228 19.67 -6.18 5.87
N ARG A 229 20.73 -6.72 6.49
CA ARG A 229 20.64 -7.90 7.36
C ARG A 229 19.87 -7.61 8.64
N LEU A 230 20.06 -6.44 9.25
CA LEU A 230 19.28 -6.03 10.44
C LEU A 230 17.79 -5.93 10.12
N PHE A 231 17.43 -5.44 8.92
CA PHE A 231 16.05 -5.50 8.43
C PHE A 231 15.57 -6.93 8.18
N GLY A 232 16.39 -7.82 7.61
CA GLY A 232 16.07 -9.24 7.49
C GLY A 232 15.75 -9.90 8.85
N GLU A 233 16.61 -9.69 9.85
CA GLU A 233 16.37 -10.18 11.22
C GLU A 233 15.14 -9.56 11.89
N PHE A 234 14.76 -8.34 11.50
CA PHE A 234 13.55 -7.67 11.99
C PHE A 234 12.30 -8.24 11.30
N GLU A 235 12.35 -8.47 9.99
CA GLU A 235 11.30 -9.15 9.22
C GLU A 235 11.06 -10.59 9.74
N ASP A 236 12.13 -11.34 10.01
CA ASP A 236 12.05 -12.68 10.62
C ASP A 236 11.39 -12.63 12.00
N CYS A 237 11.79 -11.69 12.86
CA CYS A 237 11.20 -11.53 14.19
C CYS A 237 9.72 -11.13 14.14
N VAL A 238 9.33 -10.23 13.23
CA VAL A 238 7.91 -9.93 12.96
C VAL A 238 7.14 -11.19 12.57
N TRP A 239 7.73 -12.06 11.75
CA TRP A 239 7.09 -13.30 11.34
C TRP A 239 6.88 -14.28 12.52
N GLU A 240 7.76 -14.31 13.52
CA GLU A 240 7.55 -15.10 14.74
C GLU A 240 6.24 -14.72 15.47
N PHE A 241 5.87 -13.43 15.51
CA PHE A 241 4.58 -12.99 16.06
C PHE A 241 3.41 -13.20 15.08
N VAL A 242 3.55 -12.79 13.82
CA VAL A 242 2.49 -12.91 12.79
C VAL A 242 2.09 -14.37 12.55
N SER A 243 3.04 -15.31 12.62
CA SER A 243 2.81 -16.74 12.47
C SER A 243 2.03 -17.39 13.62
N GLN A 244 1.82 -16.68 14.74
CA GLN A 244 1.00 -17.12 15.88
C GLN A 244 -0.47 -16.70 15.78
N ILE A 245 -0.84 -15.80 14.85
CA ILE A 245 -2.22 -15.35 14.66
C ILE A 245 -3.16 -16.54 14.43
N SER A 246 -4.18 -16.67 15.28
CA SER A 246 -5.11 -17.81 15.27
C SER A 246 -6.24 -17.69 14.24
N ASP A 247 -6.52 -16.49 13.70
CA ASP A 247 -7.57 -16.30 12.70
C ASP A 247 -7.22 -17.00 11.38
N THR A 248 -7.81 -18.19 11.21
CA THR A 248 -7.72 -19.03 10.01
C THR A 248 -8.02 -18.28 8.69
N ARG A 249 -8.88 -17.25 8.72
CA ARG A 249 -9.22 -16.46 7.54
C ARG A 249 -8.01 -15.65 7.06
N VAL A 250 -7.30 -15.02 8.00
CA VAL A 250 -6.11 -14.22 7.71
C VAL A 250 -4.89 -15.12 7.48
N ARG A 251 -4.72 -16.20 8.27
CA ARG A 251 -3.65 -17.20 8.08
C ARG A 251 -3.58 -17.76 6.66
N ARG A 252 -4.72 -17.88 5.95
CA ARG A 252 -4.75 -18.40 4.58
C ARG A 252 -3.81 -17.62 3.64
N PHE A 253 -3.68 -16.32 3.82
CA PHE A 253 -2.79 -15.49 3.00
C PHE A 253 -1.30 -15.74 3.31
N PHE A 254 -0.95 -16.20 4.52
CA PHE A 254 0.44 -16.44 4.91
C PHE A 254 1.04 -17.72 4.30
N GLY A 255 0.21 -18.57 3.67
CA GLY A 255 0.64 -19.72 2.86
C GLY A 255 1.15 -19.34 1.46
N ASP A 256 1.17 -18.05 1.15
CA ASP A 256 1.88 -17.48 0.01
C ASP A 256 3.01 -16.57 0.51
N ASP A 257 4.24 -16.85 0.09
CA ASP A 257 5.43 -16.16 0.60
C ASP A 257 5.42 -14.67 0.27
N PHE A 258 4.87 -14.28 -0.88
CA PHE A 258 4.79 -12.88 -1.31
C PHE A 258 3.76 -12.10 -0.48
N LEU A 259 2.57 -12.67 -0.26
CA LEU A 259 1.57 -12.04 0.62
C LEU A 259 2.03 -12.00 2.09
N ARG A 260 2.70 -13.06 2.58
CA ARG A 260 3.35 -13.06 3.90
C ARG A 260 4.34 -11.92 4.03
N GLN A 261 5.23 -11.76 3.05
CA GLN A 261 6.25 -10.70 3.06
C GLN A 261 5.64 -9.29 3.13
N ILE A 262 4.55 -9.05 2.39
CA ILE A 262 3.82 -7.78 2.44
C ILE A 262 3.26 -7.52 3.84
N VAL A 263 2.68 -8.54 4.51
CA VAL A 263 2.17 -8.40 5.89
C VAL A 263 3.30 -8.12 6.88
N VAL A 264 4.40 -8.86 6.80
CA VAL A 264 5.59 -8.65 7.63
C VAL A 264 6.07 -7.19 7.50
N ARG A 265 6.20 -6.69 6.27
CA ARG A 265 6.63 -5.32 5.99
C ARG A 265 5.64 -4.24 6.39
N HIS A 266 4.34 -4.55 6.38
CA HIS A 266 3.33 -3.68 6.95
C HIS A 266 3.52 -3.51 8.46
N VAL A 267 3.84 -4.58 9.21
CA VAL A 267 4.17 -4.47 10.65
C VAL A 267 5.46 -3.67 10.85
N VAL A 268 6.53 -3.94 10.08
CA VAL A 268 7.77 -3.14 10.12
C VAL A 268 7.48 -1.65 9.90
N CYS A 269 6.63 -1.31 8.93
CA CYS A 269 6.17 0.05 8.69
C CYS A 269 5.45 0.64 9.91
N CYS A 270 4.53 -0.11 10.53
CA CYS A 270 3.82 0.32 11.74
C CYS A 270 4.77 0.63 12.90
N VAL A 271 5.75 -0.23 13.16
CA VAL A 271 6.76 -0.03 14.22
C VAL A 271 7.61 1.21 13.94
N VAL A 272 8.21 1.30 12.75
CA VAL A 272 9.14 2.39 12.41
C VAL A 272 8.44 3.74 12.38
N LEU A 273 7.24 3.83 11.79
CA LEU A 273 6.43 5.04 11.83
C LEU A 273 5.93 5.34 13.26
N GLY A 274 5.54 4.33 14.03
CA GLY A 274 5.15 4.46 15.44
C GLY A 274 6.27 5.01 16.33
N MET A 275 7.54 4.80 15.97
CA MET A 275 8.70 5.39 16.65
C MET A 275 9.06 6.79 16.13
N HIS A 276 8.73 7.18 14.89
CA HIS A 276 9.19 8.45 14.31
C HIS A 276 8.52 9.68 14.95
N ARG A 277 9.31 10.73 15.28
CA ARG A 277 8.85 11.87 16.11
C ARG A 277 7.70 12.65 15.50
N GLU A 278 7.64 12.80 14.18
CA GLU A 278 6.55 13.49 13.48
C GLU A 278 5.25 12.66 13.35
N PHE A 279 5.34 11.34 13.50
CA PHE A 279 4.21 10.42 13.37
C PHE A 279 3.53 10.26 14.74
N THR A 280 2.76 11.27 15.14
CA THR A 280 2.17 11.39 16.49
C THR A 280 0.68 11.00 16.58
N ARG A 281 -0.01 10.85 15.44
CA ARG A 281 -1.46 10.65 15.39
C ARG A 281 -1.85 9.32 14.76
N LYS A 282 -3.03 8.78 15.09
CA LYS A 282 -3.57 7.54 14.49
C LYS A 282 -3.75 7.66 12.96
N GLU A 283 -3.98 8.87 12.42
CA GLU A 283 -4.08 9.10 10.97
C GLU A 283 -2.73 9.01 10.25
N HIS A 284 -1.61 9.15 10.96
CA HIS A 284 -0.25 9.03 10.43
C HIS A 284 0.25 7.58 10.36
N LEU A 285 -0.43 6.64 11.02
CA LEU A 285 0.00 5.25 11.09
C LEU A 285 -0.80 4.37 10.10
N PRO A 286 -0.16 3.33 9.52
CA PRO A 286 -0.87 2.31 8.77
C PRO A 286 -1.85 1.56 9.67
N GLN A 287 -2.88 0.97 9.07
CA GLN A 287 -3.91 0.19 9.76
C GLN A 287 -4.21 -1.09 8.97
N ALA A 288 -4.87 -2.06 9.61
CA ALA A 288 -5.36 -3.24 8.91
C ALA A 288 -6.79 -3.56 9.32
N SER A 289 -7.50 -4.27 8.44
CA SER A 289 -8.79 -4.90 8.74
C SER A 289 -8.75 -6.39 8.42
N PRO A 290 -8.96 -7.28 9.40
CA PRO A 290 -9.20 -6.98 10.81
C PRO A 290 -8.00 -6.32 11.53
N GLU A 291 -8.24 -5.59 12.63
CA GLU A 291 -7.20 -4.86 13.39
C GLU A 291 -6.35 -5.84 14.22
N LEU A 292 -5.42 -6.54 13.56
CA LEU A 292 -4.60 -7.62 14.15
C LEU A 292 -3.15 -7.21 14.42
N PHE A 293 -2.61 -6.24 13.68
CA PHE A 293 -1.18 -5.94 13.66
C PHE A 293 -0.77 -4.82 14.61
N ALA A 294 -1.72 -4.01 15.10
CA ALA A 294 -1.42 -2.89 16.00
C ALA A 294 -0.75 -3.36 17.30
N GLN A 295 -1.31 -4.39 17.95
CA GLN A 295 -0.74 -4.98 19.17
C GLN A 295 0.63 -5.61 18.91
N ILE A 296 0.81 -6.30 17.79
CA ILE A 296 2.10 -6.89 17.41
C ILE A 296 3.15 -5.79 17.24
N ALA A 297 2.82 -4.64 16.63
CA ALA A 297 3.74 -3.53 16.45
C ALA A 297 4.16 -2.83 17.77
N GLU A 298 3.50 -3.11 18.89
CA GLU A 298 3.86 -2.60 20.23
C GLU A 298 4.81 -3.56 20.98
N GLU A 299 5.12 -4.74 20.43
CA GLU A 299 5.99 -5.74 21.07
C GLU A 299 7.43 -5.22 21.28
N ALA A 300 7.92 -5.34 22.51
CA ALA A 300 9.19 -4.75 22.94
C ALA A 300 10.40 -5.25 22.12
N GLU A 301 10.38 -6.49 21.66
CA GLU A 301 11.43 -7.08 20.83
C GLU A 301 11.48 -6.45 19.42
N LEU A 302 10.32 -6.11 18.84
CA LEU A 302 10.24 -5.41 17.56
C LEU A 302 10.75 -3.97 17.68
N ILE A 303 10.38 -3.28 18.75
CA ILE A 303 10.89 -1.95 19.09
C ILE A 303 12.43 -1.99 19.28
N ARG A 304 12.95 -3.06 19.90
CA ARG A 304 14.40 -3.28 20.08
C ARG A 304 15.12 -3.52 18.74
N LYS A 305 14.54 -4.28 17.81
CA LYS A 305 15.08 -4.47 16.45
C LYS A 305 15.09 -3.15 15.66
N ALA A 306 14.00 -2.39 15.68
CA ALA A 306 13.93 -1.08 15.05
C ALA A 306 14.96 -0.08 15.64
N ARG A 307 15.11 -0.04 16.97
CA ARG A 307 16.13 0.77 17.65
C ARG A 307 17.55 0.45 17.19
N ALA A 308 17.91 -0.83 17.08
CA ALA A 308 19.25 -1.23 16.63
C ALA A 308 19.59 -0.68 15.23
N ILE A 309 18.60 -0.61 14.33
CA ILE A 309 18.73 0.00 13.00
C ILE A 309 18.88 1.54 13.10
N ILE A 310 18.08 2.19 13.95
CA ILE A 310 18.14 3.64 14.19
C ILE A 310 19.51 4.07 14.74
N ASP A 311 20.05 3.31 15.69
CA ASP A 311 21.35 3.58 16.31
C ASP A 311 22.51 3.32 15.31
N GLU A 312 22.47 2.21 14.55
CA GLU A 312 23.45 1.87 13.50
C GLU A 312 23.49 2.93 12.38
N CYS A 313 22.34 3.46 11.99
CA CYS A 313 22.26 4.54 11.01
C CYS A 313 22.60 5.93 11.58
N GLY A 314 22.67 6.08 12.90
CA GLY A 314 23.00 7.35 13.57
C GLY A 314 21.92 8.43 13.41
N VAL A 315 20.66 8.04 13.42
CA VAL A 315 19.48 8.92 13.17
C VAL A 315 18.53 9.02 14.39
N ALA A 316 19.07 8.72 15.58
CA ALA A 316 18.34 8.64 16.84
C ALA A 316 17.47 9.87 17.16
N GLU A 317 17.92 11.06 16.77
CA GLU A 317 17.22 12.33 17.01
C GLU A 317 15.86 12.44 16.30
N MET A 318 15.64 11.70 15.21
CA MET A 318 14.36 11.64 14.47
C MET A 318 13.32 10.71 15.12
N TYR A 319 13.72 9.89 16.10
CA TYR A 319 12.87 8.86 16.68
C TYR A 319 12.62 9.06 18.20
N ARG A 320 11.52 8.51 18.70
CA ARG A 320 11.18 8.46 20.13
C ARG A 320 11.84 7.22 20.72
N LEU A 321 12.97 7.43 21.37
CA LEU A 321 13.83 6.37 21.92
C LEU A 321 13.71 6.20 23.44
N GLU A 322 12.87 6.99 24.12
CA GLU A 322 12.61 6.80 25.54
C GLU A 322 11.66 5.61 25.75
N GLU A 323 12.04 4.67 26.61
CA GLU A 323 11.09 3.72 27.17
C GLU A 323 10.11 4.50 28.05
N SER A 324 8.80 4.42 27.75
CA SER A 324 7.78 4.89 28.69
C SER A 324 7.65 3.91 29.86
N ILE A 325 8.71 3.77 30.66
CA ILE A 325 8.61 3.21 32.00
C ILE A 325 7.70 4.17 32.77
N GLY A 326 6.46 3.73 33.00
CA GLY A 326 5.50 4.47 33.80
C GLY A 326 6.02 4.60 35.24
N SER A 327 6.72 5.70 35.52
CA SER A 327 7.01 6.10 36.90
C SER A 327 5.68 6.44 37.57
N PRO A 328 5.27 5.74 38.64
CA PRO A 328 4.05 6.08 39.35
C PRO A 328 4.21 7.49 39.91
N ALA A 329 3.23 8.36 39.64
CA ALA A 329 3.25 9.73 40.15
C ALA A 329 3.47 9.72 41.67
N PRO A 330 4.34 10.61 42.22
CA PRO A 330 4.61 10.61 43.64
C PRO A 330 3.31 10.89 44.39
N VAL A 331 2.91 9.93 45.23
CA VAL A 331 1.78 10.07 46.15
C VAL A 331 2.08 11.26 47.05
N THR A 332 1.36 12.36 46.84
CA THR A 332 1.42 13.52 47.73
C THR A 332 0.63 13.17 48.98
N ASP A 333 1.35 12.61 49.96
CA ASP A 333 0.84 12.34 51.29
C ASP A 333 0.41 13.66 51.94
N THR A 334 -0.88 13.95 51.84
CA THR A 334 -1.52 15.11 52.47
C THR A 334 -1.83 14.74 53.90
N GLY A 335 -0.77 14.68 54.71
CA GLY A 335 -0.85 14.44 56.14
C GLY A 335 -1.74 15.46 56.84
N LEU A 336 -2.99 15.08 57.08
CA LEU A 336 -3.92 15.87 57.88
C LEU A 336 -3.44 15.85 59.32
N SER A 337 -2.97 17.00 59.81
CA SER A 337 -2.62 17.20 61.21
C SER A 337 -3.39 18.40 61.76
N THR A 338 -4.09 18.13 62.87
CA THR A 338 -4.93 19.02 63.72
C THR A 338 -6.10 19.73 63.06
#